data_AF-A0A930UBS1-F1
#
_entry.id   AF-A0A930UBS1-F1
#
_cell.length_a   1.000
_cell.length_b   1.000
_cell.length_c   1.000
_cell.angle_alpha   90.00
_cell.angle_beta   90.00
_cell.angle_gamma   90.00
#
_symmetry.space_group_name_H-M   'P 1'
#
loop_
_entity.id
_entity.type
_entity.pdbx_description
1 polymer ?
#
loop_
_entity_poly.entity_id
_entity_poly.type
_entity_poly.pdbx_seq_one_letter_code
_entity_poly.pdbx_strand_id
1 'polypeptide(L)' 'IGAYNPRWFMKDHHQNPEEAVRCMQDLNAKRAVATHWGTFQLTLEPMAEPPQRLAAAAAEAGLAPDAFVALRHGETRWLD' A
#
# COMPACT_ATOMS: atom_id res chain seq x y z
N ILE A 1 1.01 -0.15 4.21
CA ILE A 1 1.19 0.95 3.24
C ILE A 1 1.03 2.35 3.85
N GLY A 2 0.58 2.50 5.10
CA GLY A 2 0.66 3.77 5.85
C GLY A 2 1.67 3.67 7.00
N ALA A 3 1.70 4.71 7.82
CA ALA A 3 2.70 4.99 8.85
C ALA A 3 4.12 5.25 8.32
N TYR A 4 4.26 5.86 7.14
CA TYR A 4 5.57 5.99 6.48
C TYR A 4 6.22 7.36 6.58
N ASN A 5 5.53 8.43 7.03
CA ASN A 5 6.08 9.79 7.02
C ASN A 5 6.38 10.31 8.44
N PRO A 6 7.54 10.96 8.70
CA PRO A 6 8.60 11.37 7.77
C PRO A 6 9.57 10.24 7.39
N ARG A 7 10.00 10.20 6.13
CA ARG A 7 10.88 9.12 5.62
C ARG A 7 12.21 9.03 6.37
N TRP A 8 12.80 10.14 6.80
CA TRP A 8 14.10 10.09 7.49
C TRP A 8 14.05 9.29 8.81
N PHE A 9 12.88 9.18 9.45
CA PHE A 9 12.68 8.46 10.71
C PHE A 9 11.98 7.11 10.49
N MET A 10 10.94 7.10 9.65
CA MET A 10 10.07 5.94 9.51
C MET A 10 10.60 4.88 8.54
N LYS A 11 11.54 5.23 7.63
CA LYS A 11 11.93 4.33 6.53
C LYS A 11 12.44 2.96 6.97
N ASP A 12 13.14 2.89 8.09
CA ASP A 12 13.76 1.64 8.55
C ASP A 12 12.76 0.72 9.25
N HIS A 13 11.55 1.23 9.55
CA HIS A 13 10.50 0.51 10.27
C HIS A 13 9.23 0.29 9.42
N HIS A 14 8.95 1.17 8.46
CA HIS A 14 7.68 1.20 7.74
C HIS A 14 7.86 1.41 6.24
N GLN A 15 7.31 0.48 5.48
CA GLN A 15 7.22 0.58 4.03
C GLN A 15 6.21 1.65 3.60
N ASN A 16 6.62 2.50 2.66
CA ASN A 16 5.71 3.36 1.91
C ASN A 16 4.97 2.55 0.80
N PRO A 17 4.01 3.14 0.08
CA PRO A 17 3.26 2.43 -0.96
C PRO A 17 4.13 1.89 -2.10
N GLU A 18 5.17 2.62 -2.51
CA GLU A 18 6.07 2.21 -3.60
C GLU A 18 6.96 1.03 -3.19
N GLU A 19 7.45 1.03 -1.95
CA GLU A 19 8.19 -0.08 -1.35
C GLU A 19 7.31 -1.31 -1.18
N ALA A 20 6.03 -1.15 -0.88
CA ALA A 20 5.09 -2.27 -0.81
C ALA A 20 4.86 -2.90 -2.20
N VAL A 21 4.78 -2.09 -3.26
CA VAL A 21 4.70 -2.60 -4.65
C VAL A 21 5.96 -3.38 -5.01
N ARG A 22 7.15 -2.86 -4.69
CA ARG A 22 8.41 -3.61 -4.89
C ARG A 22 8.40 -4.93 -4.12
N CYS A 23 7.98 -4.92 -2.85
CA CYS A 23 7.87 -6.12 -2.03
C CYS A 23 6.95 -7.18 -2.68
N MET A 24 5.81 -6.78 -3.25
CA MET A 24 4.93 -7.69 -3.97
C MET A 24 5.65 -8.35 -5.18
N GLN A 25 6.41 -7.57 -5.95
CA GLN A 25 7.18 -8.07 -7.10
C GLN A 25 8.30 -9.01 -6.65
N ASP A 26 9.05 -8.64 -5.61
CA ASP A 26 10.15 -9.44 -5.05
C ASP A 26 9.65 -10.80 -4.55
N LEU A 27 8.44 -10.84 -3.98
CA LEU A 27 7.78 -12.06 -3.53
C LEU A 27 7.13 -12.86 -4.67
N ASN A 28 7.12 -12.34 -5.91
CA ASN A 28 6.39 -12.89 -7.04
C ASN A 28 4.91 -13.20 -6.70
N ALA A 29 4.31 -12.34 -5.88
CA ALA A 29 2.95 -12.53 -5.42
C ALA A 29 1.95 -12.19 -6.55
N LYS A 30 0.96 -13.06 -6.76
CA LYS A 30 -0.09 -12.83 -7.77
C LYS A 30 -1.07 -11.73 -7.35
N ARG A 31 -1.36 -11.67 -6.04
CA ARG A 31 -2.34 -10.76 -5.42
C ARG A 31 -1.81 -10.27 -4.07
N ALA A 32 -2.13 -9.03 -3.73
CA ALA A 32 -1.83 -8.41 -2.44
C ALA A 32 -3.00 -7.53 -1.98
N VAL A 33 -3.19 -7.43 -0.66
CA VAL A 33 -4.18 -6.56 -0.02
C VAL A 33 -3.46 -5.57 0.87
N ALA A 34 -3.72 -4.29 0.67
CA ALA A 34 -3.03 -3.21 1.36
C ALA A 34 -3.63 -2.98 2.74
N THR A 35 -2.76 -2.99 3.75
CA THR A 35 -3.12 -2.80 5.16
C THR A 35 -2.39 -1.59 5.77
N HIS A 36 -2.68 -1.31 7.04
CA HIS A 36 -1.99 -0.30 7.84
C HIS A 36 -2.17 1.14 7.32
N TRP A 37 -3.36 1.48 6.82
CA TRP A 37 -3.73 2.83 6.38
C TRP A 37 -5.18 3.14 6.76
N GLY A 38 -5.55 4.42 6.78
CA GLY A 38 -6.95 4.87 6.84
C GLY A 38 -7.70 4.63 8.16
N THR A 39 -7.08 4.01 9.17
CA THR A 39 -7.75 3.67 10.45
C THR A 39 -7.27 4.55 11.61
N PHE A 40 -5.97 4.71 11.80
CA PHE A 40 -5.38 5.53 12.86
C PHE A 40 -4.36 6.51 12.27
N GLN A 41 -4.32 7.72 12.81
CA GLN A 41 -3.26 8.68 12.48
C GLN A 41 -2.04 8.42 13.36
N LEU A 42 -1.10 7.62 12.86
CA LEU A 42 0.12 7.24 13.58
C LEU A 42 1.33 8.14 13.27
N THR A 43 1.23 8.93 12.20
CA THR A 43 2.34 9.60 11.53
C THR A 43 1.83 10.83 10.76
N LEU A 44 2.72 11.44 9.95
CA LEU A 44 2.49 12.74 9.34
C LEU A 44 1.92 12.70 7.92
N GLU A 45 1.74 11.55 7.28
CA GLU A 45 1.10 11.53 5.96
C GLU A 45 -0.41 11.79 6.07
N PRO A 46 -1.04 12.41 5.04
CA PRO A 46 -2.49 12.50 4.99
C PRO A 46 -3.12 11.10 4.98
N MET A 47 -4.13 10.86 5.82
CA MET A 47 -4.72 9.53 6.01
C MET A 47 -5.27 8.90 4.72
N ALA A 48 -5.67 9.72 3.74
CA ALA A 48 -6.22 9.30 2.45
C ALA A 48 -5.17 9.19 1.31
N GLU A 49 -3.92 9.60 1.54
CA GLU A 49 -2.84 9.54 0.55
C GLU A 49 -2.40 8.09 0.21
N PRO A 50 -2.27 7.14 1.17
CA PRO A 50 -1.66 5.85 0.90
C PRO A 50 -2.29 5.05 -0.25
N PRO A 51 -3.64 4.93 -0.37
CA PRO A 51 -4.25 4.22 -1.51
C PRO A 51 -3.99 4.90 -2.86
N GLN A 52 -3.92 6.23 -2.89
CA GLN A 52 -3.67 6.99 -4.12
C GLN A 52 -2.27 6.71 -4.64
N ARG A 53 -1.29 6.76 -3.73
CA ARG A 53 0.10 6.43 -4.04
C ARG A 53 0.30 4.96 -4.39
N LEU A 54 -0.40 4.05 -3.71
CA LEU A 54 -0.40 2.63 -4.07
C LEU A 54 -0.88 2.42 -5.51
N ALA A 55 -2.01 3.04 -5.88
CA ALA A 55 -2.56 2.92 -7.23
C ALA A 55 -1.59 3.46 -8.30
N ALA A 56 -0.97 4.61 -8.04
CA ALA A 56 0.03 5.20 -8.93
C ALA A 56 1.26 4.28 -9.08
N ALA A 57 1.82 3.79 -7.96
CA ALA A 57 2.99 2.92 -7.96
C ALA A 57 2.71 1.57 -8.64
N ALA A 58 1.53 0.98 -8.42
CA ALA A 58 1.13 -0.27 -9.06
C ALA A 58 0.99 -0.10 -10.59
N ALA A 59 0.42 1.03 -11.03
CA ALA A 59 0.31 1.35 -12.46
C ALA A 59 1.69 1.58 -13.09
N GLU A 60 2.59 2.30 -12.44
CA GLU A 60 3.97 2.52 -12.88
C GLU A 60 4.75 1.20 -12.99
N ALA A 61 4.51 0.28 -12.06
CA ALA A 61 5.10 -1.06 -12.05
C ALA A 61 4.47 -2.04 -13.05
N GLY A 62 3.47 -1.61 -13.83
CA GLY A 62 2.78 -2.44 -14.83
C GLY A 62 1.94 -3.56 -14.23
N LEU A 63 1.51 -3.45 -12.97
CA LEU A 63 0.66 -4.43 -12.32
C LEU A 63 -0.77 -4.35 -12.86
N ALA A 64 -1.45 -5.50 -12.91
CA ALA A 64 -2.88 -5.51 -13.21
C ALA A 64 -3.66 -4.68 -12.17
N PRO A 65 -4.75 -3.97 -12.55
CA PRO A 65 -5.47 -3.07 -11.65
C PRO A 65 -5.99 -3.70 -10.35
N ASP A 66 -6.18 -5.02 -10.35
CA ASP A 66 -6.69 -5.81 -9.24
C ASP A 66 -5.60 -6.62 -8.50
N ALA A 67 -4.34 -6.46 -8.90
CA ALA A 67 -3.20 -7.21 -8.34
C ALA A 67 -2.84 -6.74 -6.93
N PHE A 68 -2.92 -5.44 -6.63
CA PHE A 68 -2.69 -4.90 -5.30
C PHE A 68 -3.78 -3.90 -4.92
N VAL A 69 -4.68 -4.30 -4.02
CA VAL A 69 -5.87 -3.50 -3.70
C VAL A 69 -5.86 -2.95 -2.29
N ALA A 70 -6.28 -1.69 -2.16
CA ALA A 70 -6.65 -1.08 -0.89
C ALA A 70 -8.18 -1.15 -0.74
N LEU A 71 -8.65 -2.07 0.09
CA LEU A 71 -10.07 -2.28 0.35
C LEU A 71 -10.67 -1.14 1.19
N ARG A 72 -11.94 -0.82 0.98
CA ARG A 72 -12.68 0.04 1.92
C ARG A 72 -12.90 -0.69 3.25
N HIS A 73 -13.09 0.05 4.34
CA HIS A 73 -13.42 -0.55 5.63
C HIS A 73 -14.70 -1.40 5.54
N GLY A 74 -14.58 -2.68 5.89
CA GLY A 74 -15.68 -3.65 5.81
C GLY A 74 -15.91 -4.29 4.44
N GLU A 75 -15.14 -3.91 3.41
CA GLU A 75 -15.25 -4.53 2.09
C GLU A 75 -14.73 -5.97 2.10
N THR A 76 -15.45 -6.86 1.43
CA THR A 76 -15.06 -8.26 1.22
C THR A 76 -14.72 -8.49 -0.24
N ARG A 77 -13.62 -9.21 -0.49
CA ARG A 77 -13.20 -9.63 -1.83
C ARG A 77 -12.95 -11.14 -1.85
N TRP A 78 -13.54 -11.82 -2.82
CA TRP A 78 -13.25 -13.21 -3.12
C TRP A 78 -12.07 -13.29 -4.09
N LEU A 79 -11.21 -14.29 -3.92
CA LEU A 79 -10.12 -14.59 -4.83
C LEU A 79 -10.44 -15.94 -5.48
N ASP A 80 -10.54 -15.94 -6.80
CA ASP A 80 -10.75 -17.16 -7.60
C ASP A 80 -9.47 -18.02 -7.68
#